data_AF-A0A8T2NFH1-F1
#
_entry.id   AF-A0A8T2NFH1-F1
#
_cell.length_a   1.000
_cell.length_b   1.000
_cell.length_c   1.000
_cell.angle_alpha   90.00
_cell.angle_beta   90.00
_cell.angle_gamma   90.00
#
_symmetry.space_group_name_H-M   'P 1'
#
loop_
_entity.id
_entity.type
_entity.pdbx_description
1 polymer ?
#
loop_
_entity_poly.entity_id
_entity_poly.type
_entity_poly.pdbx_seq_one_letter_code
_entity_poly.pdbx_strand_id
1 'polypeptide(L)'
;MVMKFWNADSTLLRRYGQLEAGTKLLQVKAQKIVRKLFTLSKRCPKQPKINLPRERTLSFWLKRAQSLLYCNEHGVLGMFSEEAHGCTCATEHASCQGTVPCLVADGPFCASCAPDNITRCGACHPGNVLHAGGCRPDVAGSLDHYINFDSDIPDAEAKFLLQRLDSRVEVHAIYISNDVRLGSWFNPSWRKRMLLTLKSNKNKSNLIHMLLGISFQICSTKNSTLEPVPAVYVNPFGGSHSESWFMPVNQLDFPDWERTKLDSSLQCYNWTITLGSKWKSFFETVHIYLRSRILTDDPTVNETLFYEPLDLDDRSSNLGYMKINSLKVFGYSMHFDPEGIKDLIMQLDYPYTQGSQDSALLMLLEMRDRINRLSPPATQRLDLFSCLLRHRLKLSTSEVVRIRDSLQMFNSKLPGSSEEELGQLCS
;
A
#
# COMPACT_ATOMS: atom_id res chain seq x y z
N MET A 1 -31.33 7.74 4.89
CA MET A 1 -29.91 8.16 4.91
C MET A 1 -29.37 8.47 3.51
N VAL A 2 -29.57 7.59 2.52
CA VAL A 2 -29.20 7.78 1.10
C VAL A 2 -29.66 9.13 0.51
N MET A 3 -30.91 9.53 0.78
CA MET A 3 -31.48 10.80 0.30
C MET A 3 -30.67 12.04 0.77
N LYS A 4 -30.04 11.96 1.96
CA LYS A 4 -29.22 13.07 2.50
C LYS A 4 -27.90 13.21 1.74
N PHE A 5 -27.26 12.09 1.38
CA PHE A 5 -26.03 12.08 0.58
C PHE A 5 -26.29 12.43 -0.89
N TRP A 6 -27.40 11.97 -1.48
CA TRP A 6 -27.80 12.38 -2.82
C TRP A 6 -28.08 13.88 -2.94
N ASN A 7 -28.60 14.49 -1.86
CA ASN A 7 -28.80 15.93 -1.79
C ASN A 7 -27.50 16.72 -1.56
N ALA A 8 -26.40 16.08 -1.17
CA ALA A 8 -25.09 16.72 -1.01
C ALA A 8 -24.23 16.63 -2.28
N ASP A 9 -24.51 15.66 -3.17
CA ASP A 9 -23.79 15.47 -4.42
C ASP A 9 -24.32 16.41 -5.52
N SER A 10 -23.62 17.52 -5.72
CA SER A 10 -23.97 18.55 -6.72
C SER A 10 -23.98 18.02 -8.16
N THR A 11 -23.11 17.06 -8.48
CA THR A 11 -23.05 16.42 -9.80
C THR A 11 -24.26 15.55 -10.08
N LEU A 12 -24.70 14.78 -9.08
CA LEU A 12 -25.90 13.96 -9.16
C LEU A 12 -27.15 14.85 -9.27
N LEU A 13 -27.26 15.89 -8.44
CA LEU A 13 -28.37 16.86 -8.50
C LEU A 13 -28.47 17.54 -9.86
N ARG A 14 -27.34 17.92 -10.47
CA ARG A 14 -27.34 18.51 -11.82
C ARG A 14 -27.86 17.53 -12.87
N ARG A 15 -27.43 16.27 -12.82
CA ARG A 15 -27.92 15.22 -13.74
C ARG A 15 -29.41 14.92 -13.52
N TYR A 16 -29.85 14.91 -12.26
CA TYR A 16 -31.27 14.77 -11.92
C TYR A 16 -32.10 15.93 -12.50
N GLY A 17 -31.63 17.18 -12.37
CA GLY A 17 -32.28 18.33 -12.98
C GLY A 17 -32.37 18.25 -14.50
N GLN A 18 -31.32 17.76 -15.17
CA GLN A 18 -31.34 17.52 -16.62
C GLN A 18 -32.35 16.44 -17.01
N LEU A 19 -32.42 15.34 -16.24
CA LEU A 19 -33.40 14.28 -16.45
C LEU A 19 -34.82 14.80 -16.27
N GLU A 20 -35.08 15.60 -15.22
CA GLU A 20 -36.38 16.20 -14.91
C GLU A 20 -36.83 17.15 -16.03
N ALA A 21 -35.92 17.98 -16.55
CA ALA A 21 -36.20 18.85 -17.69
C ALA A 21 -36.54 18.02 -18.95
N GLY A 22 -35.79 16.94 -19.19
CA GLY A 22 -36.03 16.01 -20.29
C GLY A 22 -37.37 15.29 -20.20
N THR A 23 -37.75 14.79 -19.02
CA THR A 23 -39.05 14.13 -18.80
C THR A 23 -40.22 15.11 -18.94
N LYS A 24 -40.10 16.35 -18.43
CA LYS A 24 -41.11 17.39 -18.66
C LYS A 24 -41.31 17.65 -20.17
N LEU A 25 -40.22 17.76 -20.94
CA LEU A 25 -40.30 17.94 -22.39
C LEU A 25 -40.97 16.75 -23.09
N LEU A 26 -40.60 15.52 -22.71
CA LEU A 26 -41.21 14.29 -23.24
C LEU A 26 -42.69 14.19 -22.90
N GLN A 27 -43.09 14.55 -21.68
CA GLN A 27 -44.49 14.57 -21.25
C GLN A 27 -45.31 15.54 -22.10
N VAL A 28 -44.81 16.75 -22.35
CA VAL A 28 -45.49 17.73 -23.22
C VAL A 28 -45.62 17.22 -24.65
N LYS A 29 -44.56 16.58 -25.20
CA LYS A 29 -44.62 15.95 -26.54
C LYS A 29 -45.64 14.82 -26.59
N ALA A 30 -45.64 13.94 -25.58
CA ALA A 30 -46.58 12.83 -25.48
C ALA A 30 -48.03 13.33 -25.40
N GLN A 31 -48.31 14.35 -24.57
CA GLN A 31 -49.63 14.97 -24.48
C GLN A 31 -50.07 15.58 -25.83
N LYS A 32 -49.17 16.25 -26.56
CA LYS A 32 -49.46 16.76 -27.91
C LYS A 32 -49.80 15.63 -28.89
N ILE A 33 -49.06 14.52 -28.85
CA ILE A 33 -49.32 13.34 -29.69
C ILE A 33 -50.65 12.69 -29.33
N VAL A 34 -50.95 12.51 -28.03
CA VAL A 34 -52.23 11.96 -27.56
C VAL A 34 -53.40 12.83 -28.03
N ARG A 35 -53.30 14.16 -27.93
CA ARG A 35 -54.33 15.08 -28.44
C ARG A 35 -54.52 14.95 -29.96
N LYS A 36 -53.43 14.82 -30.72
CA LYS A 36 -53.50 14.56 -32.18
C LYS A 36 -54.17 13.22 -32.47
N LEU A 37 -53.78 12.15 -31.79
CA LEU A 37 -54.38 10.82 -31.93
C LEU A 37 -55.87 10.84 -31.60
N PHE A 38 -56.28 11.53 -30.53
CA PHE A 38 -57.68 11.67 -30.15
C PHE A 38 -58.48 12.47 -31.20
N THR A 39 -57.86 13.47 -31.82
CA THR A 39 -58.49 14.25 -32.91
C THR A 39 -58.66 13.40 -34.18
N LEU A 40 -57.68 12.56 -34.48
CA LEU A 40 -57.74 11.61 -35.61
C LEU A 40 -58.73 10.47 -35.34
N SER A 41 -58.83 9.98 -34.10
CA SER A 41 -59.75 8.90 -33.74
C SER A 41 -61.21 9.31 -33.83
N LYS A 42 -61.54 10.60 -33.67
CA LYS A 42 -62.90 11.14 -33.92
C LYS A 42 -63.39 10.92 -35.35
N ARG A 43 -62.48 10.70 -36.30
CA ARG A 43 -62.79 10.44 -37.72
C ARG A 43 -62.75 8.93 -38.08
N CYS A 44 -62.44 8.07 -37.11
CA CYS A 44 -62.34 6.64 -37.32
C CYS A 44 -63.69 5.95 -37.00
N PRO A 45 -64.28 5.16 -37.90
CA PRO A 45 -65.53 4.45 -37.64
C PRO A 45 -65.38 3.25 -36.68
N LYS A 46 -64.15 2.89 -36.28
CA LYS A 46 -63.85 1.85 -35.28
C LYS A 46 -63.13 2.45 -34.07
N GLN A 47 -63.54 2.05 -32.87
CA GLN A 47 -62.88 2.48 -31.62
C GLN A 47 -61.45 1.92 -31.53
N PRO A 48 -60.42 2.77 -31.35
CA PRO A 48 -59.05 2.30 -31.14
C PRO A 48 -58.88 1.70 -29.74
N LYS A 49 -58.31 0.50 -29.65
CA LYS A 49 -57.85 -0.08 -28.38
C LYS A 49 -56.50 0.52 -28.01
N ILE A 50 -56.46 1.33 -26.97
CA ILE A 50 -55.23 1.94 -26.45
C ILE A 50 -54.78 1.13 -25.23
N ASN A 51 -53.70 0.37 -25.38
CA ASN A 51 -53.06 -0.34 -24.28
C ASN A 51 -51.90 0.51 -23.75
N LEU A 52 -52.09 1.14 -22.59
CA LEU A 52 -51.01 1.84 -21.90
C LEU A 52 -50.17 0.82 -21.10
N PRO A 53 -48.83 0.96 -21.07
CA PRO A 53 -48.01 0.18 -20.15
C PRO A 53 -48.45 0.47 -18.72
N ARG A 54 -48.59 -0.58 -17.91
CA ARG A 54 -48.93 -0.45 -16.50
C ARG A 54 -47.83 0.34 -15.78
N GLU A 55 -48.23 1.27 -14.93
CA GLU A 55 -47.28 2.02 -14.09
C GLU A 55 -46.47 1.04 -13.25
N ARG A 56 -45.14 1.21 -13.28
CA ARG A 56 -44.21 0.35 -12.53
C ARG A 56 -43.98 0.97 -11.16
N THR A 57 -43.90 0.14 -10.14
CA THR A 57 -43.66 0.58 -8.75
C THR A 57 -42.25 1.16 -8.60
N LEU A 58 -42.05 2.00 -7.57
CA LEU A 58 -40.74 2.53 -7.21
C LEU A 58 -39.70 1.41 -7.00
N SER A 59 -40.10 0.32 -6.35
CA SER A 59 -39.26 -0.85 -6.09
C SER A 59 -38.72 -1.49 -7.37
N PHE A 60 -39.52 -1.53 -8.45
CA PHE A 60 -39.07 -2.03 -9.75
C PHE A 60 -37.93 -1.18 -10.31
N TRP A 61 -38.06 0.15 -10.23
CA TRP A 61 -37.04 1.07 -10.73
C TRP A 61 -35.77 1.06 -9.89
N LEU A 62 -35.89 0.92 -8.55
CA LEU A 62 -34.74 0.77 -7.66
C LEU A 62 -33.94 -0.49 -7.99
N LYS A 63 -34.62 -1.65 -8.12
CA LYS A 63 -33.98 -2.90 -8.54
C LYS A 63 -33.32 -2.76 -9.92
N ARG A 64 -33.99 -2.08 -10.87
CA ARG A 64 -33.45 -1.82 -12.20
C ARG A 64 -32.19 -0.94 -12.16
N ALA A 65 -32.16 0.07 -11.27
CA ALA A 65 -30.99 0.92 -11.09
C ALA A 65 -29.82 0.15 -10.44
N GLN A 66 -30.08 -0.65 -9.41
CA GLN A 66 -29.07 -1.52 -8.79
C GLN A 66 -28.47 -2.50 -9.80
N SER A 67 -29.31 -3.14 -10.63
CA SER A 67 -28.86 -4.00 -11.74
C SER A 67 -27.94 -3.27 -12.73
N LEU A 68 -28.25 -2.02 -13.07
CA LEU A 68 -27.41 -1.23 -13.99
C LEU A 68 -26.06 -0.85 -13.37
N LEU A 69 -26.02 -0.65 -12.05
CA LEU A 69 -24.82 -0.26 -11.32
C LEU A 69 -23.90 -1.45 -11.02
N TYR A 70 -24.47 -2.57 -10.58
CA TYR A 70 -23.72 -3.69 -10.03
C TYR A 70 -23.79 -4.95 -10.89
N CYS A 71 -24.75 -5.06 -11.81
CA CYS A 71 -24.99 -6.28 -12.61
C CYS A 71 -24.96 -6.01 -14.11
N ASN A 72 -24.00 -5.21 -14.57
CA ASN A 72 -23.88 -4.83 -15.99
C ASN A 72 -22.43 -4.89 -16.47
N GLU A 73 -21.69 -5.89 -16.00
CA GLU A 73 -20.37 -6.16 -16.53
C GLU A 73 -20.49 -6.65 -17.99
N HIS A 74 -19.63 -6.12 -18.87
CA HIS A 74 -19.59 -6.47 -20.30
C HIS A 74 -20.92 -6.28 -21.09
N GLY A 75 -21.86 -5.47 -20.58
CA GLY A 75 -23.11 -5.15 -21.26
C GLY A 75 -24.21 -6.22 -21.15
N VAL A 76 -23.98 -7.28 -20.36
CA VAL A 76 -25.00 -8.29 -20.03
C VAL A 76 -25.68 -7.87 -18.73
N LEU A 77 -26.96 -7.51 -18.83
CA LEU A 77 -27.72 -7.04 -17.67
C LEU A 77 -28.25 -8.21 -16.82
N GLY A 78 -27.75 -8.34 -15.60
CA GLY A 78 -28.24 -9.25 -14.58
C GLY A 78 -29.25 -8.62 -13.61
N MET A 79 -29.78 -9.44 -12.71
CA MET A 79 -30.66 -9.01 -11.62
C MET A 79 -29.89 -8.97 -10.30
N PHE A 80 -29.84 -7.80 -9.66
CA PHE A 80 -29.25 -7.67 -8.34
C PHE A 80 -30.19 -8.28 -7.28
N SER A 81 -29.66 -9.17 -6.45
CA SER A 81 -30.33 -9.72 -5.29
C SER A 81 -29.74 -9.13 -4.02
N GLU A 82 -30.58 -8.45 -3.22
CA GLU A 82 -30.18 -7.94 -1.91
C GLU A 82 -29.93 -9.08 -0.92
N GLU A 83 -30.69 -10.17 -1.01
CA GLU A 83 -30.57 -11.35 -0.12
C GLU A 83 -29.28 -12.14 -0.35
N ALA A 84 -28.83 -12.22 -1.61
CA ALA A 84 -27.61 -12.93 -1.98
C ALA A 84 -26.38 -12.00 -2.09
N HIS A 85 -26.55 -10.69 -1.82
CA HIS A 85 -25.53 -9.65 -2.01
C HIS A 85 -24.78 -9.74 -3.35
N GLY A 86 -25.49 -10.11 -4.42
CA GLY A 86 -24.86 -10.47 -5.69
C GLY A 86 -25.81 -10.46 -6.88
N CYS A 87 -25.23 -10.62 -8.06
CA CYS A 87 -25.94 -10.60 -9.33
C CYS A 87 -26.32 -12.00 -9.80
N THR A 88 -27.57 -12.15 -10.20
CA THR A 88 -28.04 -13.33 -10.94
C THR A 88 -28.01 -13.00 -12.44
N CYS A 89 -27.17 -13.73 -13.18
CA CYS A 89 -26.97 -13.52 -14.62
C CYS A 89 -27.85 -14.48 -15.43
N ALA A 90 -28.34 -14.04 -16.58
CA ALA A 90 -29.25 -14.83 -17.41
C ALA A 90 -28.57 -15.99 -18.16
N THR A 91 -27.23 -16.02 -18.20
CA THR A 91 -26.43 -17.00 -18.93
C THR A 91 -25.35 -17.57 -18.01
N GLU A 92 -25.21 -18.90 -17.97
CA GLU A 92 -24.33 -19.65 -17.05
C GLU A 92 -22.82 -19.38 -17.22
N HIS A 93 -22.39 -18.65 -18.27
CA HIS A 93 -20.96 -18.55 -18.64
C HIS A 93 -20.38 -17.13 -18.70
N ALA A 94 -21.11 -16.11 -18.26
CA ALA A 94 -20.56 -14.75 -18.17
C ALA A 94 -20.92 -14.12 -16.81
N SER A 95 -19.89 -13.80 -16.01
CA SER A 95 -20.06 -12.94 -14.84
C SER A 95 -20.61 -11.61 -15.32
N CYS A 96 -21.80 -11.26 -14.85
CA CYS A 96 -22.38 -9.93 -15.01
C CYS A 96 -22.10 -9.05 -13.78
N GLN A 97 -21.35 -9.57 -12.79
CA GLN A 97 -21.07 -8.94 -11.51
C GLN A 97 -20.04 -7.82 -11.66
N GLY A 98 -20.50 -6.58 -11.67
CA GLY A 98 -19.64 -5.41 -11.58
C GLY A 98 -19.04 -5.23 -10.18
N THR A 99 -18.06 -4.34 -10.10
CA THR A 99 -17.36 -3.95 -8.85
C THR A 99 -18.35 -3.44 -7.80
N VAL A 100 -18.43 -4.14 -6.67
CA VAL A 100 -19.23 -3.72 -5.50
C VAL A 100 -18.35 -2.80 -4.63
N PRO A 101 -18.75 -1.54 -4.36
CA PRO A 101 -17.90 -0.58 -3.65
C PRO A 101 -17.52 -0.96 -2.21
N CYS A 102 -18.23 -1.91 -1.63
CA CYS A 102 -18.20 -2.23 -0.21
C CYS A 102 -18.51 -3.70 0.03
N LEU A 103 -17.67 -4.36 0.83
CA LEU A 103 -17.91 -5.68 1.39
C LEU A 103 -18.62 -5.52 2.73
N VAL A 104 -19.78 -6.15 2.80
CA VAL A 104 -20.66 -6.17 3.96
C VAL A 104 -20.39 -7.48 4.72
N ALA A 105 -19.99 -7.39 5.99
CA ALA A 105 -19.79 -8.55 6.86
C ALA A 105 -21.13 -8.92 7.55
N ASP A 106 -21.12 -9.31 8.82
CA ASP A 106 -22.34 -9.60 9.58
C ASP A 106 -23.11 -8.30 9.93
N GLY A 107 -23.98 -7.85 9.02
CA GLY A 107 -24.88 -6.72 9.22
C GLY A 107 -25.19 -5.95 7.94
N PRO A 108 -26.00 -4.88 7.97
CA PRO A 108 -26.33 -4.07 6.78
C PRO A 108 -25.28 -2.98 6.47
N PHE A 109 -24.11 -3.04 7.10
CA PHE A 109 -23.13 -1.95 7.09
C PHE A 109 -21.81 -2.37 6.43
N CYS A 110 -21.11 -1.37 5.89
CA CYS A 110 -19.83 -1.59 5.25
C CYS A 110 -18.75 -2.00 6.26
N ALA A 111 -18.09 -3.14 6.01
CA ALA A 111 -16.95 -3.60 6.79
C ALA A 111 -15.63 -3.17 6.14
N SER A 112 -15.52 -3.32 4.83
CA SER A 112 -14.36 -2.88 4.06
C SER A 112 -14.74 -2.43 2.66
N CYS A 113 -13.93 -1.57 2.07
CA CYS A 113 -14.13 -1.04 0.74
C CYS A 113 -13.43 -1.93 -0.30
N ALA A 114 -13.90 -1.90 -1.55
CA ALA A 114 -13.25 -2.64 -2.62
C ALA A 114 -11.77 -2.22 -2.77
N PRO A 115 -10.82 -3.17 -2.77
CA PRO A 115 -9.38 -2.88 -2.79
C PRO A 115 -8.94 -2.16 -4.09
N ASP A 116 -9.65 -2.42 -5.18
CA ASP A 116 -9.41 -1.87 -6.51
C ASP A 116 -9.76 -0.38 -6.61
N ASN A 117 -10.68 0.15 -5.79
CA ASN A 117 -10.89 1.59 -5.69
C ASN A 117 -11.56 2.02 -4.38
N ILE A 118 -10.73 2.25 -3.37
CA ILE A 118 -11.11 2.67 -2.02
C ILE A 118 -12.01 3.92 -2.00
N THR A 119 -11.86 4.83 -2.97
CA THR A 119 -12.62 6.10 -3.01
C THR A 119 -14.11 5.93 -3.34
N ARG A 120 -14.53 4.77 -3.83
CA ARG A 120 -15.95 4.47 -4.15
C ARG A 120 -16.79 4.20 -2.91
N CYS A 121 -16.15 4.02 -1.78
CA CYS A 121 -16.75 3.71 -0.50
C CYS A 121 -16.98 5.01 0.28
N GLY A 122 -18.24 5.36 0.52
CA GLY A 122 -18.59 6.70 1.01
C GLY A 122 -18.64 6.86 2.52
N ALA A 123 -19.00 5.81 3.28
CA ALA A 123 -19.17 5.90 4.73
C ALA A 123 -19.20 4.52 5.41
N CYS A 124 -18.79 4.51 6.68
CA CYS A 124 -18.85 3.37 7.59
C CYS A 124 -20.05 3.46 8.54
N HIS A 125 -20.27 2.42 9.36
CA HIS A 125 -21.30 2.44 10.41
C HIS A 125 -21.11 3.66 11.35
N PRO A 126 -22.19 4.26 11.92
CA PRO A 126 -22.06 5.32 12.92
C PRO A 126 -21.12 4.91 14.08
N GLY A 127 -20.16 5.78 14.41
CA GLY A 127 -19.12 5.45 15.38
C GLY A 127 -17.92 4.72 14.78
N ASN A 128 -17.91 4.46 13.47
CA ASN A 128 -16.75 4.03 12.71
C ASN A 128 -16.39 5.07 11.63
N VAL A 129 -15.11 5.31 11.42
CA VAL A 129 -14.55 6.15 10.35
C VAL A 129 -13.92 5.31 9.26
N LEU A 130 -13.95 5.83 8.03
CA LEU A 130 -13.28 5.22 6.89
C LEU A 130 -11.80 5.61 6.92
N HIS A 131 -10.92 4.65 7.19
CA HIS A 131 -9.48 4.88 7.20
C HIS A 131 -8.78 3.98 6.17
N ALA A 132 -8.33 4.61 5.07
CA ALA A 132 -7.62 3.97 3.96
C ALA A 132 -8.26 2.64 3.48
N GLY A 133 -9.59 2.60 3.34
CA GLY A 133 -10.35 1.48 2.79
C GLY A 133 -10.95 0.49 3.79
N GLY A 134 -10.70 0.64 5.08
CA GLY A 134 -11.35 -0.14 6.14
C GLY A 134 -12.27 0.71 7.01
N CYS A 135 -13.38 0.14 7.48
CA CYS A 135 -14.26 0.77 8.45
C CYS A 135 -13.84 0.40 9.88
N ARG A 136 -13.43 1.38 10.67
CA ARG A 136 -12.89 1.16 12.02
C ARG A 136 -13.53 2.08 13.06
N PRO A 137 -13.65 1.69 14.34
CA PRO A 137 -14.14 2.54 15.40
C PRO A 137 -13.46 3.92 15.39
N ASP A 138 -14.27 4.96 15.49
CA ASP A 138 -13.84 6.34 15.59
C ASP A 138 -13.13 6.53 16.92
N VAL A 139 -11.79 6.62 16.86
CA VAL A 139 -10.96 6.83 18.04
C VAL A 139 -11.02 8.31 18.39
N ALA A 140 -11.41 8.63 19.62
CA ALA A 140 -11.64 10.01 20.08
C ALA A 140 -10.39 10.93 20.05
N GLY A 141 -9.19 10.40 19.79
CA GLY A 141 -7.93 11.15 19.75
C GLY A 141 -7.11 10.83 18.50
N SER A 142 -6.44 11.85 17.94
CA SER A 142 -5.51 11.68 16.82
C SER A 142 -4.22 10.99 17.27
N LEU A 143 -3.67 10.11 16.42
CA LEU A 143 -2.36 9.51 16.61
C LEU A 143 -1.19 10.46 16.28
N ASP A 144 -1.46 11.64 15.72
CA ASP A 144 -0.42 12.58 15.24
C ASP A 144 0.52 13.05 16.35
N HIS A 145 0.06 13.04 17.60
CA HIS A 145 0.88 13.34 18.77
C HIS A 145 1.94 12.27 19.05
N TYR A 146 1.71 11.02 18.65
CA TYR A 146 2.64 9.90 18.85
C TYR A 146 3.49 9.64 17.61
N ILE A 147 2.85 9.49 16.45
CA ILE A 147 3.49 9.21 15.16
C ILE A 147 2.70 9.94 14.07
N ASN A 148 3.40 10.82 13.35
CA ASN A 148 2.80 11.53 12.23
C ASN A 148 2.92 10.72 10.93
N PHE A 149 1.80 10.27 10.39
CA PHE A 149 1.73 9.49 9.15
C PHE A 149 1.41 10.33 7.90
N ASP A 150 1.14 11.63 8.02
CA ASP A 150 0.62 12.51 6.95
C ASP A 150 1.66 12.92 5.89
N SER A 151 2.87 12.38 5.95
CA SER A 151 4.00 12.77 5.09
C SER A 151 4.11 11.92 3.82
N ASP A 152 3.02 11.73 3.09
CA ASP A 152 3.01 10.92 1.87
C ASP A 152 3.39 11.71 0.63
N ILE A 153 4.47 11.30 -0.04
CA ILE A 153 4.93 11.85 -1.32
C ILE A 153 4.30 11.03 -2.45
N PRO A 154 3.59 11.65 -3.41
CA PRO A 154 3.03 10.94 -4.56
C PRO A 154 4.12 10.21 -5.37
N ASP A 155 3.82 9.01 -5.88
CA ASP A 155 4.80 8.16 -6.55
C ASP A 155 5.50 8.84 -7.74
N ALA A 156 4.77 9.66 -8.50
CA ALA A 156 5.34 10.42 -9.62
C ALA A 156 6.38 11.45 -9.15
N GLU A 157 6.12 12.12 -8.02
CA GLU A 157 7.05 13.07 -7.42
C GLU A 157 8.24 12.34 -6.79
N ALA A 158 8.00 11.27 -6.03
CA ALA A 158 9.05 10.46 -5.43
C ALA A 158 10.02 9.92 -6.50
N LYS A 159 9.50 9.38 -7.61
CA LYS A 159 10.31 8.91 -8.73
C LYS A 159 11.17 10.03 -9.32
N PHE A 160 10.59 11.20 -9.57
CA PHE A 160 11.30 12.36 -10.11
C PHE A 160 12.45 12.82 -9.19
N LEU A 161 12.20 12.91 -7.88
CA LEU A 161 13.20 13.33 -6.89
C LEU A 161 14.33 12.30 -6.76
N LEU A 162 14.00 11.00 -6.76
CA LEU A 162 14.96 9.89 -6.68
C LEU A 162 15.88 9.84 -7.89
N GLN A 163 15.34 9.97 -9.11
CA GLN A 163 16.13 9.96 -10.34
C GLN A 163 17.13 11.13 -10.40
N ARG A 164 16.82 12.25 -9.76
CA ARG A 164 17.70 13.42 -9.66
C ARG A 164 18.63 13.38 -8.44
N LEU A 165 18.53 12.36 -7.60
CA LEU A 165 19.26 12.25 -6.33
C LEU A 165 19.11 13.52 -5.47
N ASP A 166 17.89 14.06 -5.43
CA ASP A 166 17.58 15.31 -4.76
C ASP A 166 17.77 15.19 -3.23
N SER A 167 18.48 16.15 -2.63
CA SER A 167 18.82 16.12 -1.21
C SER A 167 17.61 16.30 -0.29
N ARG A 168 16.47 16.80 -0.79
CA ARG A 168 15.24 16.97 0.00
C ARG A 168 14.64 15.65 0.47
N VAL A 169 14.87 14.59 -0.29
CA VAL A 169 14.43 13.23 0.03
C VAL A 169 15.59 12.35 0.48
N GLU A 170 16.79 12.91 0.71
CA GLU A 170 17.92 12.15 1.24
C GLU A 170 17.81 12.04 2.76
N VAL A 171 17.75 10.81 3.27
CA VAL A 171 17.81 10.57 4.71
C VAL A 171 19.27 10.39 5.10
N HIS A 172 19.75 11.22 6.02
CA HIS A 172 21.12 11.14 6.49
C HIS A 172 21.40 9.81 7.21
N ALA A 173 22.19 8.95 6.57
CA ALA A 173 22.63 7.67 7.10
C ALA A 173 24.15 7.59 7.19
N ILE A 174 24.66 6.96 8.24
CA ILE A 174 26.09 6.74 8.46
C ILE A 174 26.49 5.44 7.75
N TYR A 175 27.48 5.54 6.86
CA TYR A 175 28.09 4.39 6.20
C TYR A 175 29.07 3.67 7.14
N ILE A 176 28.92 2.35 7.23
CA ILE A 176 29.75 1.46 8.05
C ILE A 176 30.10 0.23 7.22
N SER A 177 31.39 0.00 6.98
CA SER A 177 31.90 -1.23 6.36
C SER A 177 33.34 -1.47 6.78
N ASN A 178 33.68 -2.73 7.04
CA ASN A 178 35.07 -3.18 7.24
C ASN A 178 35.70 -3.68 5.94
N ASP A 179 34.89 -3.96 4.92
CA ASP A 179 35.33 -4.56 3.67
C ASP A 179 35.63 -3.50 2.61
N VAL A 180 34.78 -2.48 2.50
CA VAL A 180 34.87 -1.49 1.43
C VAL A 180 34.97 -0.09 2.03
N ARG A 181 35.84 0.74 1.45
CA ARG A 181 35.91 2.16 1.76
C ARG A 181 35.34 2.95 0.58
N LEU A 182 34.39 3.84 0.86
CA LEU A 182 33.85 4.73 -0.16
C LEU A 182 34.97 5.57 -0.78
N GLY A 183 34.92 5.73 -2.11
CA GLY A 183 35.91 6.48 -2.86
C GLY A 183 37.22 5.74 -3.15
N SER A 184 37.36 4.47 -2.75
CA SER A 184 38.56 3.65 -3.01
C SER A 184 38.28 2.49 -3.96
N TRP A 185 39.25 2.15 -4.80
CA TRP A 185 39.22 0.95 -5.62
C TRP A 185 39.50 -0.29 -4.77
N PHE A 186 38.75 -1.37 -5.01
CA PHE A 186 38.93 -2.68 -4.38
C PHE A 186 38.74 -3.79 -5.40
N ASN A 187 39.36 -4.94 -5.14
CA ASN A 187 39.16 -6.14 -5.94
C ASN A 187 37.94 -6.90 -5.39
N PRO A 188 36.81 -7.02 -6.09
CA PRO A 188 35.62 -7.69 -5.56
C PRO A 188 35.81 -9.22 -5.41
N SER A 189 36.80 -9.82 -6.09
CA SER A 189 37.07 -11.27 -6.04
C SER A 189 37.75 -11.73 -4.74
N TRP A 190 38.31 -10.82 -3.95
CA TRP A 190 39.05 -11.15 -2.72
C TRP A 190 38.18 -11.73 -1.59
N ARG A 191 36.86 -11.51 -1.62
CA ARG A 191 35.90 -11.96 -0.61
C ARG A 191 34.59 -12.31 -1.27
N LYS A 192 34.01 -13.44 -0.84
CA LYS A 192 32.71 -13.93 -1.32
C LYS A 192 31.53 -12.97 -1.07
N ARG A 193 31.60 -12.17 -0.01
CA ARG A 193 30.51 -11.30 0.44
C ARG A 193 31.09 -10.11 1.19
N MET A 194 30.91 -8.92 0.65
CA MET A 194 31.29 -7.66 1.30
C MET A 194 30.05 -7.02 1.92
N LEU A 195 30.13 -6.61 3.18
CA LEU A 195 29.02 -5.99 3.89
C LEU A 195 29.15 -4.47 3.89
N LEU A 196 28.14 -3.79 3.36
CA LEU A 196 27.96 -2.35 3.41
C LEU A 196 26.75 -2.07 4.31
N THR A 197 26.89 -1.25 5.34
CA THR A 197 25.78 -0.92 6.24
C THR A 197 25.53 0.58 6.23
N LEU A 198 24.26 0.96 6.16
CA LEU A 198 23.80 2.34 6.34
C LEU A 198 22.93 2.38 7.58
N LYS A 199 23.23 3.27 8.52
CA LYS A 199 22.44 3.43 9.74
C LYS A 199 21.86 4.84 9.83
N SER A 200 20.54 4.97 9.89
CA SER A 200 19.87 6.25 10.09
C SER A 200 20.02 6.69 11.55
N ASN A 201 21.09 7.44 11.82
CA ASN A 201 21.39 8.19 13.03
C ASN A 201 21.06 7.54 14.40
N LYS A 202 22.11 7.05 15.08
CA LYS A 202 22.06 6.43 16.42
C LYS A 202 21.48 7.33 17.55
N ASN A 203 21.46 8.66 17.38
CA ASN A 203 21.27 9.60 18.50
C ASN A 203 19.93 10.36 18.49
N LYS A 204 19.08 10.23 17.46
CA LYS A 204 17.78 10.90 17.39
C LYS A 204 16.64 9.91 17.66
N SER A 205 16.39 9.62 18.94
CA SER A 205 15.34 8.68 19.35
C SER A 205 13.92 9.13 18.97
N ASN A 206 13.73 10.42 18.69
CA ASN A 206 12.43 11.05 18.39
C ASN A 206 12.08 11.09 16.88
N LEU A 207 12.86 10.40 16.04
CA LEU A 207 12.59 10.26 14.62
C LEU A 207 12.61 8.79 14.23
N ILE A 208 11.69 8.43 13.35
CA ILE A 208 11.67 7.18 12.61
C ILE A 208 11.67 7.48 11.11
N HIS A 209 12.28 6.62 10.30
CA HIS A 209 12.52 6.91 8.90
C HIS A 209 11.76 5.96 7.98
N MET A 210 11.18 6.51 6.92
CA MET A 210 10.56 5.76 5.84
C MET A 210 11.56 5.57 4.71
N LEU A 211 11.67 4.35 4.18
CA LEU A 211 12.50 4.02 3.03
C LEU A 211 11.67 4.14 1.74
N LEU A 212 12.09 5.02 0.83
CA LEU A 212 11.50 5.16 -0.50
C LEU A 212 12.44 4.66 -1.61
N GLY A 213 13.74 4.64 -1.36
CA GLY A 213 14.70 4.15 -2.35
C GLY A 213 16.14 4.13 -1.85
N ILE A 214 16.99 3.45 -2.60
CA ILE A 214 18.43 3.35 -2.35
C ILE A 214 19.14 3.70 -3.66
N SER A 215 20.19 4.50 -3.58
CA SER A 215 21.08 4.70 -4.72
C SER A 215 22.52 4.53 -4.33
N PHE A 216 23.29 3.88 -5.19
CA PHE A 216 24.73 3.86 -5.07
C PHE A 216 25.43 3.98 -6.41
N GLN A 217 26.57 4.65 -6.38
CA GLN A 217 27.38 4.94 -7.55
C GLN A 217 28.54 3.96 -7.57
N ILE A 218 28.52 3.06 -8.57
CA ILE A 218 29.55 2.04 -8.75
C ILE A 218 30.32 2.35 -10.02
N CYS A 219 31.64 2.28 -9.95
CA CYS A 219 32.53 2.33 -11.09
C CYS A 219 33.30 1.02 -11.21
N SER A 220 33.43 0.52 -12.43
CA SER A 220 34.32 -0.59 -12.78
C SER A 220 35.46 -0.11 -13.69
N THR A 221 36.56 -0.85 -13.67
CA THR A 221 37.64 -0.70 -14.65
C THR A 221 37.16 -1.07 -16.07
N LYS A 222 37.78 -0.48 -17.11
CA LYS A 222 37.43 -0.79 -18.50
C LYS A 222 37.68 -2.27 -18.78
N ASN A 223 36.76 -2.91 -19.52
CA ASN A 223 36.79 -4.34 -19.86
C ASN A 223 36.67 -5.30 -18.65
N SER A 224 36.16 -4.81 -17.52
CA SER A 224 35.77 -5.66 -16.40
C SER A 224 34.62 -6.58 -16.82
N THR A 225 34.79 -7.88 -16.60
CA THR A 225 33.71 -8.88 -16.76
C THR A 225 32.85 -9.01 -15.50
N LEU A 226 33.17 -8.26 -14.45
CA LEU A 226 32.48 -8.34 -13.16
C LEU A 226 31.26 -7.43 -13.10
N GLU A 227 30.12 -8.01 -12.75
CA GLU A 227 28.86 -7.30 -12.50
C GLU A 227 28.49 -7.38 -11.01
N PRO A 228 28.18 -6.24 -10.35
CA PRO A 228 27.78 -6.23 -8.95
C PRO A 228 26.36 -6.77 -8.76
N VAL A 229 26.19 -7.61 -7.74
CA VAL A 229 24.90 -8.19 -7.33
C VAL A 229 24.64 -7.82 -5.87
N PRO A 230 23.88 -6.74 -5.60
CA PRO A 230 23.55 -6.33 -4.24
C PRO A 230 22.37 -7.14 -3.69
N ALA A 231 22.56 -7.77 -2.53
CA ALA A 231 21.47 -8.35 -1.74
C ALA A 231 21.18 -7.42 -0.54
N VAL A 232 19.97 -6.87 -0.49
CA VAL A 232 19.59 -5.83 0.49
C VAL A 232 18.71 -6.43 1.58
N TYR A 233 19.08 -6.15 2.84
CA TYR A 233 18.31 -6.47 4.03
C TYR A 233 18.03 -5.19 4.79
N VAL A 234 16.79 -4.98 5.19
CA VAL A 234 16.35 -3.76 5.86
C VAL A 234 15.86 -4.10 7.27
N ASN A 235 16.47 -3.48 8.26
CA ASN A 235 16.01 -3.50 9.65
C ASN A 235 15.19 -2.23 9.91
N PRO A 236 13.91 -2.34 10.32
CA PRO A 236 13.02 -1.20 10.48
C PRO A 236 13.34 -0.31 11.68
N PHE A 237 13.83 -0.86 12.80
CA PHE A 237 13.91 -0.12 14.09
C PHE A 237 15.16 -0.39 14.93
N GLY A 238 15.99 -1.34 14.53
CA GLY A 238 17.19 -1.78 15.20
C GLY A 238 18.41 -1.79 14.27
N GLY A 239 19.38 -2.65 14.59
CA GLY A 239 20.59 -2.81 13.79
C GLY A 239 21.05 -4.25 13.63
N SER A 240 20.22 -5.22 14.04
CA SER A 240 20.55 -6.63 13.88
C SER A 240 20.20 -7.09 12.47
N HIS A 241 21.15 -7.78 11.84
CA HIS A 241 20.91 -8.43 10.55
C HIS A 241 19.85 -9.55 10.66
N SER A 242 19.76 -10.24 11.80
CA SER A 242 18.79 -11.33 11.99
C SER A 242 17.34 -10.86 12.04
N GLU A 243 17.11 -9.58 12.39
CA GLU A 243 15.80 -8.94 12.49
C GLU A 243 15.55 -8.04 11.27
N SER A 244 16.17 -8.37 10.14
CA SER A 244 16.02 -7.65 8.88
C SER A 244 15.21 -8.47 7.89
N TRP A 245 14.31 -7.82 7.17
CA TRP A 245 13.61 -8.45 6.05
C TRP A 245 14.46 -8.35 4.79
N PHE A 246 14.33 -9.34 3.91
CA PHE A 246 15.08 -9.40 2.64
C PHE A 246 14.31 -8.69 1.53
N MET A 247 14.98 -7.80 0.79
CA MET A 247 14.41 -7.10 -0.34
C MET A 247 14.38 -8.03 -1.57
N PRO A 248 13.19 -8.39 -2.10
CA PRO A 248 13.05 -9.39 -3.16
C PRO A 248 13.31 -8.81 -4.56
N VAL A 249 14.47 -8.20 -4.75
CA VAL A 249 14.90 -7.67 -6.06
C VAL A 249 14.88 -8.80 -7.09
N ASN A 250 14.41 -8.51 -8.30
CA ASN A 250 14.19 -9.45 -9.42
C ASN A 250 12.98 -10.39 -9.30
N GLN A 251 12.12 -10.25 -8.28
CA GLN A 251 10.84 -10.96 -8.25
C GLN A 251 9.77 -10.25 -9.08
N LEU A 252 8.77 -11.00 -9.55
CA LEU A 252 7.61 -10.44 -10.24
C LEU A 252 6.94 -9.35 -9.38
N ASP A 253 6.57 -8.24 -10.00
CA ASP A 253 5.93 -7.06 -9.37
C ASP A 253 6.78 -6.24 -8.37
N PHE A 254 8.02 -6.65 -8.09
CA PHE A 254 8.95 -5.89 -7.26
C PHE A 254 9.86 -4.97 -8.13
N PRO A 255 10.17 -3.73 -7.68
CA PRO A 255 11.05 -2.83 -8.42
C PRO A 255 12.46 -3.41 -8.58
N ASP A 256 13.05 -3.22 -9.76
CA ASP A 256 14.44 -3.59 -10.03
C ASP A 256 15.36 -2.34 -10.08
N TRP A 257 16.67 -2.57 -10.11
CA TRP A 257 17.69 -1.54 -10.20
C TRP A 257 17.67 -0.84 -11.56
N GLU A 258 17.36 0.46 -11.57
CA GLU A 258 17.55 1.33 -12.72
C GLU A 258 19.04 1.76 -12.79
N ARG A 259 19.69 1.50 -13.93
CA ARG A 259 21.11 1.83 -14.16
C ARG A 259 21.24 3.05 -15.06
N THR A 260 21.83 4.13 -14.53
CA THR A 260 22.11 5.35 -15.30
C THR A 260 23.62 5.56 -15.44
N LYS A 261 24.13 5.61 -16.67
CA LYS A 261 25.56 5.82 -16.94
C LYS A 261 25.95 7.28 -16.68
N LEU A 262 27.07 7.50 -15.99
CA LEU A 262 27.50 8.85 -15.57
C LEU A 262 28.52 9.50 -16.49
N ASP A 263 29.49 8.75 -17.01
CA ASP A 263 30.52 9.28 -17.90
C ASP A 263 30.90 8.24 -18.97
N SER A 264 31.41 8.73 -20.10
CA SER A 264 31.88 7.94 -21.23
C SER A 264 33.27 7.34 -21.01
N SER A 265 34.08 7.99 -20.16
CA SER A 265 35.49 7.65 -19.95
C SER A 265 35.73 6.50 -18.97
N LEU A 266 34.82 6.27 -18.02
CA LEU A 266 34.85 5.19 -17.02
C LEU A 266 33.51 4.43 -17.03
N GLN A 267 33.52 3.14 -16.72
CA GLN A 267 32.29 2.35 -16.58
C GLN A 267 31.62 2.65 -15.23
N CYS A 268 31.14 3.88 -15.05
CA CYS A 268 30.46 4.35 -13.85
C CYS A 268 28.95 4.44 -14.05
N TYR A 269 28.20 3.85 -13.12
CA TYR A 269 26.75 3.79 -13.15
C TYR A 269 26.17 4.17 -11.78
N ASN A 270 25.08 4.93 -11.80
CA ASN A 270 24.16 5.02 -10.67
C ASN A 270 23.19 3.86 -10.74
N TRP A 271 23.15 3.09 -9.66
CA TRP A 271 22.18 2.03 -9.45
C TRP A 271 21.17 2.57 -8.46
N THR A 272 19.94 2.76 -8.92
CA THR A 272 18.86 3.32 -8.10
C THR A 272 17.69 2.36 -8.10
N ILE A 273 17.18 2.04 -6.91
CA ILE A 273 15.94 1.28 -6.73
C ILE A 273 14.90 2.19 -6.09
N THR A 274 13.70 2.22 -6.68
CA THR A 274 12.59 3.05 -6.24
C THR A 274 11.44 2.18 -5.75
N LEU A 275 11.10 2.25 -4.48
CA LEU A 275 10.07 1.39 -3.85
C LEU A 275 8.64 1.91 -4.11
N GLY A 276 8.48 3.24 -4.17
CA GLY A 276 7.15 3.88 -4.28
C GLY A 276 6.25 3.60 -3.07
N SER A 277 4.99 3.99 -3.17
CA SER A 277 4.02 3.88 -2.06
C SER A 277 3.64 2.45 -1.73
N LYS A 278 3.75 1.52 -2.70
CA LYS A 278 3.42 0.09 -2.53
C LYS A 278 4.44 -0.65 -1.67
N TRP A 279 5.74 -0.33 -1.82
CA TRP A 279 6.83 -1.07 -1.19
C TRP A 279 7.60 -0.28 -0.12
N LYS A 280 7.17 0.96 0.19
CA LYS A 280 7.77 1.75 1.26
C LYS A 280 7.63 1.06 2.61
N SER A 281 8.67 1.12 3.42
CA SER A 281 8.68 0.54 4.76
C SER A 281 9.63 1.30 5.67
N PHE A 282 9.55 1.06 6.98
CA PHE A 282 10.46 1.67 7.94
C PHE A 282 11.89 1.16 7.74
N PHE A 283 12.86 2.01 8.07
CA PHE A 283 14.25 1.60 8.20
C PHE A 283 14.97 2.36 9.32
N GLU A 284 15.85 1.64 10.01
CA GLU A 284 16.86 2.15 10.92
C GLU A 284 18.25 1.76 10.40
N THR A 285 18.38 0.54 9.88
CA THR A 285 19.62 0.02 9.32
C THR A 285 19.36 -0.70 8.00
N VAL A 286 20.16 -0.43 6.98
CA VAL A 286 20.16 -1.13 5.69
C VAL A 286 21.49 -1.87 5.55
N HIS A 287 21.43 -3.19 5.44
CA HIS A 287 22.57 -4.05 5.18
C HIS A 287 22.56 -4.47 3.71
N ILE A 288 23.62 -4.11 2.98
CA ILE A 288 23.80 -4.47 1.58
C ILE A 288 24.97 -5.41 1.50
N TYR A 289 24.70 -6.62 1.04
CA TYR A 289 25.73 -7.59 0.74
C TYR A 289 26.05 -7.54 -0.73
N LEU A 290 27.23 -7.01 -1.01
CA LEU A 290 27.73 -6.91 -2.36
C LEU A 290 28.47 -8.18 -2.72
N ARG A 291 28.03 -8.81 -3.80
CA ARG A 291 28.72 -9.89 -4.50
C ARG A 291 29.04 -9.44 -5.92
N SER A 292 29.93 -10.18 -6.60
CA SER A 292 30.19 -9.99 -8.03
C SER A 292 29.96 -11.30 -8.78
N ARG A 293 29.35 -11.23 -9.96
CA ARG A 293 29.28 -12.34 -10.92
C ARG A 293 30.11 -12.01 -12.17
N ILE A 294 30.64 -13.04 -12.82
CA ILE A 294 31.31 -12.90 -14.12
C ILE A 294 30.25 -12.98 -15.22
N LEU A 295 30.25 -12.02 -16.13
CA LEU A 295 29.48 -12.06 -17.37
C LEU A 295 30.20 -13.00 -18.36
N THR A 296 29.54 -14.09 -18.75
CA THR A 296 30.04 -15.04 -19.77
C THR A 296 29.15 -14.97 -21.01
N ASP A 297 29.74 -14.90 -22.20
CA ASP A 297 29.04 -14.81 -23.49
C ASP A 297 28.40 -16.14 -23.97
N ASP A 298 28.37 -17.18 -23.13
CA ASP A 298 27.96 -18.53 -23.52
C ASP A 298 26.48 -18.80 -23.19
N PRO A 299 25.57 -18.90 -24.18
CA PRO A 299 24.13 -19.09 -23.97
C PRO A 299 23.74 -20.49 -23.49
N THR A 300 24.72 -21.39 -23.32
CA THR A 300 24.50 -22.78 -22.90
C THR A 300 24.69 -23.00 -21.40
N VAL A 301 25.32 -22.04 -20.70
CA VAL A 301 25.49 -22.07 -19.25
C VAL A 301 24.27 -21.42 -18.61
N ASN A 302 23.42 -22.21 -17.93
CA ASN A 302 22.40 -21.64 -17.04
C ASN A 302 23.10 -20.63 -16.12
N GLU A 303 22.66 -19.36 -16.15
CA GLU A 303 23.18 -18.27 -15.31
C GLU A 303 23.00 -18.60 -13.82
N THR A 304 23.87 -19.42 -13.26
CA THR A 304 23.85 -19.75 -11.84
C THR A 304 24.60 -18.65 -11.12
N LEU A 305 23.92 -18.00 -10.16
CA LEU A 305 24.54 -17.10 -9.20
C LEU A 305 25.77 -17.81 -8.60
N PHE A 306 26.98 -17.32 -8.88
CA PHE A 306 28.20 -17.95 -8.37
C PHE A 306 28.21 -17.88 -6.83
N TYR A 307 28.09 -19.04 -6.18
CA TYR A 307 28.19 -19.22 -4.72
C TYR A 307 29.61 -19.57 -4.26
N GLU A 308 30.52 -19.88 -5.19
CA GLU A 308 31.89 -20.30 -4.92
C GLU A 308 32.91 -19.19 -5.20
N PRO A 309 33.99 -19.09 -4.40
CA PRO A 309 35.06 -18.14 -4.65
C PRO A 309 35.76 -18.56 -5.94
N LEU A 310 36.04 -17.60 -6.81
CA LEU A 310 36.78 -17.87 -8.05
C LEU A 310 38.16 -18.44 -7.68
N ASP A 311 38.48 -19.61 -8.21
CA ASP A 311 39.82 -20.18 -8.09
C ASP A 311 40.81 -19.23 -8.78
N LEU A 312 41.85 -18.84 -8.04
CA LEU A 312 42.87 -17.88 -8.47
C LEU A 312 43.68 -18.35 -9.70
N ASP A 313 43.55 -19.63 -10.08
CA ASP A 313 44.29 -20.26 -11.17
C ASP A 313 43.68 -20.03 -12.56
N ASP A 314 42.46 -19.48 -12.67
CA ASP A 314 41.86 -19.17 -13.97
C ASP A 314 42.33 -17.79 -14.49
N ARG A 315 43.61 -17.73 -14.86
CA ARG A 315 44.34 -16.54 -15.37
C ARG A 315 43.85 -16.00 -16.72
N SER A 316 42.70 -16.48 -17.22
CA SER A 316 42.19 -16.20 -18.56
C SER A 316 41.09 -15.12 -18.62
N SER A 317 40.55 -14.66 -17.50
CA SER A 317 39.45 -13.67 -17.47
C SER A 317 39.87 -12.35 -16.82
N ASN A 318 39.57 -11.22 -17.48
CA ASN A 318 39.92 -9.87 -16.99
C ASN A 318 39.18 -9.53 -15.68
N LEU A 319 39.80 -9.84 -14.54
CA LEU A 319 39.31 -9.49 -13.20
C LEU A 319 39.52 -7.99 -12.94
N GLY A 320 38.46 -7.21 -13.15
CA GLY A 320 38.45 -5.76 -12.94
C GLY A 320 38.37 -5.33 -11.47
N TYR A 321 38.82 -4.10 -11.18
CA TYR A 321 38.56 -3.45 -9.89
C TYR A 321 37.21 -2.73 -9.92
N MET A 322 36.59 -2.61 -8.74
CA MET A 322 35.38 -1.84 -8.50
C MET A 322 35.65 -0.70 -7.51
N LYS A 323 34.85 0.36 -7.60
CA LYS A 323 34.88 1.51 -6.70
C LYS A 323 33.44 1.95 -6.41
N ILE A 324 33.09 2.09 -5.14
CA ILE A 324 31.82 2.68 -4.74
C ILE A 324 32.09 4.12 -4.32
N ASN A 325 31.58 5.09 -5.06
CA ASN A 325 31.82 6.50 -4.77
C ASN A 325 30.85 7.02 -3.68
N SER A 326 29.59 6.64 -3.76
CA SER A 326 28.56 7.07 -2.82
C SER A 326 27.51 5.98 -2.65
N LEU A 327 26.93 5.92 -1.46
CA LEU A 327 25.80 5.06 -1.12
C LEU A 327 24.84 5.90 -0.28
N LYS A 328 23.60 6.05 -0.76
CA LYS A 328 22.59 6.95 -0.20
C LYS A 328 21.26 6.23 -0.02
N VAL A 329 20.53 6.63 1.01
CA VAL A 329 19.16 6.21 1.27
C VAL A 329 18.25 7.40 1.10
N PHE A 330 17.10 7.16 0.49
CA PHE A 330 16.10 8.17 0.24
C PHE A 330 14.78 7.83 0.89
N GLY A 331 14.08 8.87 1.35
CA GLY A 331 12.82 8.79 2.05
C GLY A 331 12.54 10.06 2.86
N TYR A 332 11.81 9.89 3.96
CA TYR A 332 11.45 11.00 4.85
C TYR A 332 11.50 10.57 6.31
N SER A 333 11.61 11.56 7.20
CA SER A 333 11.66 11.35 8.65
C SER A 333 10.34 11.78 9.25
N MET A 334 9.77 10.94 10.11
CA MET A 334 8.54 11.23 10.85
C MET A 334 8.87 11.47 12.32
N HIS A 335 8.13 12.37 12.95
CA HIS A 335 8.20 12.54 14.39
C HIS A 335 7.68 11.29 15.09
N PHE A 336 8.35 10.92 16.16
CA PHE A 336 8.04 9.78 16.99
C PHE A 336 8.22 10.18 18.45
N ASP A 337 7.15 10.10 19.24
CA ASP A 337 7.17 10.38 20.68
C ASP A 337 7.20 9.08 21.50
N PRO A 338 8.38 8.58 21.90
CA PRO A 338 8.48 7.36 22.69
C PRO A 338 7.86 7.49 24.08
N GLU A 339 7.90 8.69 24.68
CA GLU A 339 7.41 8.87 26.05
C GLU A 339 5.88 8.91 26.07
N GLY A 340 5.24 9.60 25.11
CA GLY A 340 3.80 9.56 24.96
C GLY A 340 3.25 8.14 24.76
N ILE A 341 3.94 7.29 23.97
CA ILE A 341 3.49 5.89 23.77
C ILE A 341 3.70 5.07 25.05
N LYS A 342 4.77 5.30 25.82
CA LYS A 342 4.94 4.65 27.13
C LYS A 342 3.86 5.08 28.11
N ASP A 343 3.49 6.36 28.15
CA ASP A 343 2.39 6.85 28.97
C ASP A 343 1.07 6.16 28.60
N LEU A 344 0.80 6.01 27.30
CA LEU A 344 -0.37 5.26 26.80
C LEU A 344 -0.36 3.79 27.25
N ILE A 345 0.80 3.15 27.26
CA ILE A 345 0.96 1.77 27.76
C ILE A 345 0.76 1.71 29.28
N MET A 346 1.24 2.70 30.04
CA MET A 346 1.04 2.75 31.49
C MET A 346 -0.44 2.89 31.87
N GLN A 347 -1.27 3.54 31.04
CA GLN A 347 -2.72 3.62 31.26
C GLN A 347 -3.41 2.25 31.22
N LEU A 348 -2.80 1.24 30.61
CA LEU A 348 -3.32 -0.14 30.64
C LEU A 348 -3.30 -0.73 32.05
N ASP A 349 -2.30 -0.35 32.85
CA ASP A 349 -2.08 -0.81 34.22
C ASP A 349 -2.69 0.14 35.25
N TYR A 350 -2.71 1.44 34.95
CA TYR A 350 -3.13 2.51 35.85
C TYR A 350 -4.13 3.47 35.15
N PRO A 351 -5.40 3.07 34.99
CA PRO A 351 -6.41 3.82 34.25
C PRO A 351 -6.86 5.15 34.91
N TYR A 352 -6.25 5.54 36.05
CA TYR A 352 -6.56 6.78 36.76
C TYR A 352 -5.91 8.04 36.14
N THR A 353 -5.10 7.87 35.09
CA THR A 353 -4.41 8.96 34.39
C THR A 353 -5.03 9.16 33.00
N GLN A 354 -5.61 10.34 32.77
CA GLN A 354 -6.17 10.85 31.50
C GLN A 354 -6.64 9.79 30.46
N GLY A 355 -7.84 9.23 30.63
CA GLY A 355 -8.48 8.37 29.64
C GLY A 355 -9.12 7.12 30.24
N SER A 356 -9.87 6.35 29.45
CA SER A 356 -10.30 5.00 29.84
C SER A 356 -9.32 3.96 29.29
N GLN A 357 -9.16 2.83 29.97
CA GLN A 357 -8.34 1.70 29.50
C GLN A 357 -8.68 1.30 28.06
N ASP A 358 -9.97 1.29 27.73
CA ASP A 358 -10.47 0.98 26.39
C ASP A 358 -10.00 2.00 25.33
N SER A 359 -9.92 3.29 25.68
CA SER A 359 -9.42 4.31 24.76
C SER A 359 -7.93 4.14 24.45
N ALA A 360 -7.13 3.74 25.45
CA ALA A 360 -5.72 3.45 25.25
C ALA A 360 -5.51 2.20 24.38
N LEU A 361 -6.29 1.14 24.61
CA LEU A 361 -6.28 -0.07 23.79
C LEU A 361 -6.69 0.21 22.35
N LEU A 362 -7.71 1.04 22.12
CA LEU A 362 -8.11 1.47 20.77
C LEU A 362 -6.99 2.24 20.06
N MET A 363 -6.33 3.18 20.74
CA MET A 363 -5.20 3.93 20.16
C MET A 363 -4.01 3.02 19.82
N LEU A 364 -3.65 2.08 20.70
CA LEU A 364 -2.59 1.11 20.45
C LEU A 364 -2.94 0.14 19.31
N LEU A 365 -4.21 -0.28 19.19
CA LEU A 365 -4.67 -1.10 18.07
C LEU A 365 -4.57 -0.36 16.72
N GLU A 366 -5.00 0.90 16.67
CA GLU A 366 -4.89 1.73 15.47
C GLU A 366 -3.41 1.96 15.11
N MET A 367 -2.56 2.23 16.11
CA MET A 367 -1.11 2.40 15.89
C MET A 367 -0.47 1.12 15.36
N ARG A 368 -0.80 -0.04 15.94
CA ARG A 368 -0.37 -1.36 15.46
C ARG A 368 -0.76 -1.59 14.00
N ASP A 369 -2.01 -1.30 13.65
CA ASP A 369 -2.52 -1.48 12.29
C ASP A 369 -1.79 -0.58 11.29
N ARG A 370 -1.63 0.72 11.59
CA ARG A 370 -0.91 1.66 10.71
C ARG A 370 0.55 1.28 10.50
N ILE A 371 1.25 0.87 11.56
CA ILE A 371 2.65 0.44 11.48
C ILE A 371 2.78 -0.86 10.69
N ASN A 372 1.94 -1.85 10.97
CA ASN A 372 2.03 -3.16 10.32
C ASN A 372 1.56 -3.14 8.86
N ARG A 373 0.72 -2.18 8.45
CA ARG A 373 0.41 -1.93 7.03
C ARG A 373 1.62 -1.49 6.20
N LEU A 374 2.63 -0.90 6.84
CA LEU A 374 3.90 -0.54 6.21
C LEU A 374 4.92 -1.69 6.26
N SER A 375 4.49 -2.90 6.61
CA SER A 375 5.32 -4.08 6.43
C SER A 375 5.55 -4.35 4.93
N PRO A 376 6.76 -4.78 4.56
CA PRO A 376 7.02 -5.19 3.18
C PRO A 376 6.05 -6.30 2.78
N PRO A 377 5.49 -6.27 1.56
CA PRO A 377 4.64 -7.34 1.06
C PRO A 377 5.37 -8.69 1.10
N ALA A 378 4.82 -9.61 1.87
CA ALA A 378 5.26 -10.99 2.02
C ALA A 378 4.01 -11.89 2.12
N THR A 379 4.19 -13.20 2.10
CA THR A 379 3.09 -14.17 2.30
C THR A 379 2.34 -13.93 3.60
N GLN A 380 3.05 -13.44 4.61
CA GLN A 380 2.51 -13.04 5.91
C GLN A 380 3.01 -11.62 6.25
N ARG A 381 2.11 -10.74 6.68
CA ARG A 381 2.50 -9.38 7.12
C ARG A 381 3.33 -9.45 8.39
N LEU A 382 4.35 -8.61 8.49
CA LEU A 382 5.26 -8.61 9.63
C LEU A 382 4.72 -7.77 10.79
N ASP A 383 4.94 -8.23 12.02
CA ASP A 383 4.61 -7.46 13.24
C ASP A 383 5.69 -6.42 13.55
N LEU A 384 5.71 -5.35 12.76
CA LEU A 384 6.58 -4.21 12.92
C LEU A 384 6.30 -3.43 14.22
N PHE A 385 5.06 -3.47 14.72
CA PHE A 385 4.68 -2.81 15.97
C PHE A 385 5.43 -3.41 17.16
N SER A 386 5.47 -4.74 17.29
CA SER A 386 6.27 -5.40 18.32
C SER A 386 7.76 -5.08 18.22
N CYS A 387 8.30 -4.96 17.01
CA CYS A 387 9.67 -4.49 16.79
C CYS A 387 9.88 -3.05 17.29
N LEU A 388 8.94 -2.15 17.01
CA LEU A 388 8.99 -0.76 17.48
C LEU A 388 8.97 -0.68 19.01
N LEU A 389 8.07 -1.43 19.66
CA LEU A 389 8.01 -1.52 21.13
C LEU A 389 9.33 -2.01 21.72
N ARG A 390 9.92 -3.07 21.13
CA ARG A 390 11.17 -3.64 21.61
C ARG A 390 12.36 -2.69 21.43
N HIS A 391 12.55 -2.14 20.22
CA HIS A 391 13.80 -1.43 19.90
C HIS A 391 13.74 0.07 20.15
N ARG A 392 12.59 0.71 19.92
CA ARG A 392 12.43 2.17 20.10
C ARG A 392 11.97 2.54 21.50
N LEU A 393 11.04 1.77 22.08
CA LEU A 393 10.60 1.98 23.46
C LEU A 393 11.47 1.26 24.49
N LYS A 394 12.31 0.31 24.03
CA LYS A 394 13.21 -0.51 24.87
C LYS A 394 12.46 -1.38 25.89
N LEU A 395 11.26 -1.84 25.52
CA LEU A 395 10.49 -2.77 26.35
C LEU A 395 11.10 -4.18 26.30
N SER A 396 11.00 -4.90 27.41
CA SER A 396 11.39 -6.31 27.50
C SER A 396 10.46 -7.20 26.68
N THR A 397 10.93 -8.40 26.29
CA THR A 397 10.10 -9.39 25.58
C THR A 397 8.80 -9.70 26.33
N SER A 398 8.86 -9.81 27.66
CA SER A 398 7.69 -10.06 28.49
C SER A 398 6.66 -8.93 28.43
N GLU A 399 7.11 -7.68 28.43
CA GLU A 399 6.21 -6.52 28.31
C GLU A 399 5.54 -6.47 26.94
N VAL A 400 6.31 -6.72 25.86
CA VAL A 400 5.78 -6.76 24.50
C VAL A 400 4.73 -7.86 24.34
N VAL A 401 5.00 -9.07 24.84
CA VAL A 401 4.03 -10.18 24.81
C VAL A 401 2.77 -9.82 25.58
N ARG A 402 2.90 -9.24 26.79
CA ARG A 402 1.75 -8.81 27.60
C ARG A 402 0.88 -7.78 26.88
N ILE A 403 1.51 -6.78 26.24
CA ILE A 403 0.78 -5.76 25.46
C ILE A 403 0.07 -6.41 24.28
N ARG A 404 0.76 -7.28 23.53
CA ARG A 404 0.19 -8.00 22.39
C ARG A 404 -1.03 -8.82 22.80
N ASP A 405 -0.94 -9.58 23.89
CA ASP A 405 -2.03 -10.43 24.38
C ASP A 405 -3.21 -9.59 24.88
N SER A 406 -2.94 -8.44 25.50
CA SER A 406 -3.98 -7.47 25.91
C SER A 406 -4.72 -6.87 24.70
N LEU A 407 -3.98 -6.50 23.65
CA LEU A 407 -4.55 -6.01 22.41
C LEU A 407 -5.36 -7.08 21.68
N GLN A 408 -4.89 -8.32 21.67
CA GLN A 408 -5.60 -9.46 21.09
C GLN A 408 -6.91 -9.75 21.83
N MET A 409 -6.88 -9.78 23.16
CA MET A 409 -8.06 -9.99 24.00
C MET A 409 -9.09 -8.85 23.86
N PHE A 410 -8.62 -7.61 23.67
CA PHE A 410 -9.51 -6.48 23.43
C PHE A 410 -10.09 -6.51 22.01
N ASN A 411 -9.27 -6.78 21.00
CA ASN A 411 -9.69 -6.85 19.60
C ASN A 411 -10.77 -7.90 19.37
N SER A 412 -10.68 -9.07 20.01
CA SER A 412 -11.70 -10.13 19.90
C SER A 412 -13.07 -9.77 20.46
N LYS A 413 -13.17 -8.71 21.27
CA LYS A 413 -14.44 -8.16 21.79
C LYS A 413 -15.06 -7.12 20.85
N LEU A 414 -14.32 -6.65 19.84
CA LEU A 414 -14.80 -5.63 18.91
C LEU A 414 -15.59 -6.27 17.75
N PRO A 415 -16.70 -5.64 17.31
CA PRO A 415 -17.48 -6.15 16.18
C PRO A 415 -16.69 -6.06 14.87
N GLY A 416 -16.64 -7.16 14.11
CA GLY A 416 -15.96 -7.22 12.80
C GLY A 416 -14.43 -7.41 12.88
N SER A 417 -13.89 -7.83 14.03
CA SER A 417 -12.46 -8.12 14.16
C SER A 417 -12.07 -9.41 13.44
N SER A 418 -11.40 -9.30 12.29
CA SER A 418 -10.62 -10.42 11.72
C SER A 418 -9.16 -10.25 12.14
N GLU A 419 -8.63 -11.20 12.91
CA GLU A 419 -7.23 -11.18 13.29
C GLU A 419 -6.39 -11.84 12.19
N GLU A 420 -5.59 -11.05 11.49
CA GLU A 420 -4.58 -11.58 10.57
C GLU A 420 -3.41 -12.14 11.39
N GLU A 421 -2.98 -13.36 11.08
CA GLU A 421 -1.79 -13.94 11.69
C GLU A 421 -0.55 -13.15 11.22
N LEU A 422 0.17 -12.50 12.13
CA LEU A 422 1.35 -11.70 11.80
C LEU A 422 2.64 -12.50 11.97
N GLY A 423 3.55 -12.36 11.01
CA GLY A 423 4.88 -12.95 11.05
C GLY A 423 5.79 -12.20 12.00
N GLN A 424 6.56 -12.93 12.80
CA GLN A 424 7.50 -12.33 13.75
C GLN A 424 8.81 -11.96 13.05
N LEU A 425 9.20 -10.68 13.11
CA LEU A 425 10.50 -10.19 12.63
C LEU A 425 11.51 -9.99 13.76
N CYS A 426 11.05 -9.50 14.92
CA CYS A 426 11.90 -9.26 16.08
C CYS A 426 11.50 -10.19 17.23
N SER A 427 12.50 -10.73 17.92
CA SER A 427 12.35 -11.74 18.99
C SER A 427 12.75 -11.20 20.33
#